data_AF-A0A534TC54-F1
#
_entry.id   AF-A0A534TC54-F1
#
_cell.length_a   1.000
_cell.length_b   1.000
_cell.length_c   1.000
_cell.angle_alpha   90.00
_cell.angle_beta   90.00
_cell.angle_gamma   90.00
#
_symmetry.space_group_name_H-M   'P 1'
#
loop_
_entity.id
_entity.type
_entity.pdbx_description
1 polymer ?
#
loop_
_entity_poly.entity_id
_entity_poly.type
_entity_poly.pdbx_seq_one_letter_code
_entity_poly.pdbx_strand_id
1 'polypeptide(L)'
;MGCIELDVVGVRRRDAAALGELINSVARFFLDCGVPPPHTRFHAGNDLPLVWLPWEAGLQQVDVTLGGMTDRDADHGGERGILFAPAKDSSERLETPRCYVPMIEADPIFYVSSAETERMQRLARERLPSFLALQSRYAKNRKWDFHVKLGLATDGDGDDHTCGGAEHLWFDVHGATAKSVDGTLLNQPFRIASLRQGHRGTFDLRLLTDWSIESPRGRYTSESVLQLERGLTNDRVAARPLLH
;
A
#
# COMPACT_ATOMS: atom_id res chain seq x y z
N MET A 1 -13.37 -19.93 -12.01
CA MET A 1 -12.53 -19.47 -13.13
C MET A 1 -11.18 -19.17 -12.50
N GLY A 2 -10.12 -19.91 -12.86
CA GLY A 2 -8.78 -19.62 -12.35
C GLY A 2 -8.26 -18.31 -12.94
N CYS A 3 -7.50 -17.53 -12.16
CA CYS A 3 -6.75 -16.40 -12.70
C CYS A 3 -5.66 -16.89 -13.67
N ILE A 4 -5.24 -15.99 -14.56
CA ILE A 4 -4.08 -16.19 -15.44
C ILE A 4 -2.82 -16.54 -14.64
N GLU A 5 -2.02 -17.48 -15.12
CA GLU A 5 -0.69 -17.74 -14.56
C GLU A 5 0.27 -16.64 -14.98
N LEU A 6 1.02 -16.09 -14.02
CA LEU A 6 1.98 -15.01 -14.27
C LEU A 6 3.41 -15.47 -14.03
N ASP A 7 4.27 -15.19 -15.01
CA ASP A 7 5.69 -15.46 -14.96
C ASP A 7 6.51 -14.18 -14.98
N VAL A 8 7.67 -14.22 -14.34
CA VAL A 8 8.74 -13.23 -14.51
C VAL A 8 9.96 -13.94 -15.06
N VAL A 9 10.44 -13.48 -16.21
CA VAL A 9 11.54 -14.09 -16.97
C VAL A 9 12.86 -13.35 -16.77
N GLY A 10 14.00 -14.03 -16.94
CA GLY A 10 15.33 -13.39 -16.80
C GLY A 10 15.73 -13.05 -15.37
N VAL A 11 15.17 -13.76 -14.38
CA VAL A 11 15.39 -13.54 -12.95
C VAL A 11 16.72 -14.14 -12.48
N ARG A 12 17.50 -13.37 -11.72
CA ARG A 12 18.66 -13.90 -10.98
C ARG A 12 18.18 -14.55 -9.68
N ARG A 13 18.78 -15.67 -9.28
CA ARG A 13 18.39 -16.41 -8.06
C ARG A 13 18.27 -15.54 -6.80
N ARG A 14 19.15 -14.54 -6.64
CA ARG A 14 19.12 -13.62 -5.50
C ARG A 14 17.90 -12.66 -5.51
N ASP A 15 17.35 -12.37 -6.69
CA ASP A 15 16.25 -11.43 -6.89
C ASP A 15 14.88 -12.15 -6.76
N ALA A 16 14.87 -13.49 -6.66
CA ALA A 16 13.65 -14.31 -6.76
C ALA A 16 12.64 -14.08 -5.62
N ALA A 17 13.11 -13.83 -4.40
CA ALA A 17 12.23 -13.58 -3.26
C ALA A 17 11.43 -12.28 -3.45
N ALA A 18 12.12 -11.18 -3.74
CA ALA A 18 11.50 -9.88 -4.00
C ALA A 18 10.52 -9.93 -5.18
N LEU A 19 10.89 -10.58 -6.28
CA LEU A 19 9.99 -10.72 -7.43
C LEU A 19 8.81 -11.66 -7.17
N GLY A 20 8.97 -12.64 -6.27
CA GLY A 20 7.86 -13.46 -5.79
C GLY A 20 6.82 -12.64 -5.00
N GLU A 21 7.26 -11.69 -4.19
CA GLU A 21 6.36 -10.73 -3.52
C GLU A 21 5.60 -9.86 -4.52
N LEU A 22 6.30 -9.37 -5.55
CA LEU A 22 5.68 -8.63 -6.65
C LEU A 22 4.58 -9.45 -7.35
N ILE A 23 4.87 -10.70 -7.72
CA ILE A 23 3.88 -11.61 -8.35
C ILE A 23 2.68 -11.81 -7.43
N ASN A 24 2.90 -12.03 -6.13
CA ASN A 24 1.80 -12.19 -5.18
C ASN A 24 0.93 -10.94 -5.08
N SER A 25 1.53 -9.74 -5.11
CA SER A 25 0.80 -8.47 -5.14
C SER A 25 -0.01 -8.31 -6.42
N VAL A 26 0.55 -8.64 -7.58
CA VAL A 26 -0.19 -8.64 -8.86
C VAL A 26 -1.32 -9.67 -8.86
N ALA A 27 -1.10 -10.88 -8.34
CA ALA A 27 -2.12 -11.91 -8.29
C ALA A 27 -3.32 -11.48 -7.43
N ARG A 28 -3.06 -10.84 -6.27
CA ARG A 28 -4.12 -10.24 -5.44
C ARG A 28 -4.85 -9.13 -6.18
N PHE A 29 -4.13 -8.27 -6.92
CA PHE A 29 -4.73 -7.24 -7.76
C PHE A 29 -5.64 -7.85 -8.83
N PHE A 30 -5.22 -8.92 -9.54
CA PHE A 30 -6.07 -9.59 -10.54
C PHE A 30 -7.29 -10.27 -9.95
N LEU A 31 -7.19 -10.83 -8.74
CA LEU A 31 -8.32 -11.45 -8.05
C LEU A 31 -9.39 -10.42 -7.69
N ASP A 32 -8.98 -9.24 -7.22
CA ASP A 32 -9.89 -8.20 -6.75
C ASP A 32 -10.45 -7.35 -7.89
N CYS A 33 -9.62 -7.08 -8.90
CA CYS A 33 -9.84 -6.03 -9.89
C CYS A 33 -10.11 -6.59 -11.28
N GLY A 34 -10.02 -7.92 -11.43
CA GLY A 34 -9.97 -8.58 -12.72
C GLY A 34 -8.60 -8.48 -13.36
N VAL A 35 -8.36 -9.34 -14.34
CA VAL A 35 -7.16 -9.28 -15.18
C VAL A 35 -7.34 -8.13 -16.19
N PRO A 36 -6.49 -7.09 -16.20
CA PRO A 36 -6.53 -6.05 -17.22
C PRO A 36 -6.32 -6.65 -18.61
N PRO A 37 -6.75 -5.99 -19.70
CA PRO A 37 -6.42 -6.46 -21.03
C PRO A 37 -4.89 -6.62 -21.23
N PRO A 38 -4.44 -7.57 -22.07
CA PRO A 38 -3.06 -7.65 -22.53
C PRO A 38 -2.49 -6.31 -22.99
N HIS A 39 -1.19 -6.07 -22.77
CA HIS A 39 -0.47 -4.85 -23.20
C HIS A 39 -0.89 -3.55 -22.51
N THR A 40 -1.80 -3.63 -21.55
CA THR A 40 -2.31 -2.48 -20.83
C THR A 40 -1.51 -2.26 -19.54
N ARG A 41 -1.23 -0.99 -19.22
CA ARG A 41 -0.52 -0.62 -17.99
C ARG A 41 -1.46 -0.69 -16.80
N PHE A 42 -0.98 -1.23 -15.69
CA PHE A 42 -1.70 -1.26 -14.42
C PHE A 42 -0.71 -1.06 -13.26
N HIS A 43 -1.23 -0.79 -12.06
CA HIS A 43 -0.42 -0.58 -10.86
C HIS A 43 -0.82 -1.57 -9.77
N ALA A 44 0.06 -2.51 -9.42
CA ALA A 44 -0.17 -3.52 -8.39
C ALA A 44 0.59 -3.23 -7.08
N GLY A 45 0.45 -2.00 -6.58
CA GLY A 45 1.06 -1.52 -5.32
C GLY A 45 2.14 -0.46 -5.53
N ASN A 46 2.24 0.47 -4.57
CA ASN A 46 3.21 1.58 -4.52
C ASN A 46 3.37 2.37 -5.84
N ASP A 47 2.28 2.52 -6.62
CA ASP A 47 2.25 3.15 -7.94
C ASP A 47 3.28 2.63 -8.95
N LEU A 48 3.74 1.39 -8.79
CA LEU A 48 4.70 0.80 -9.71
C LEU A 48 3.98 0.35 -11.00
N PRO A 49 4.28 0.97 -12.15
CA PRO A 49 3.63 0.63 -13.39
C PRO A 49 4.09 -0.75 -13.87
N LEU A 50 3.15 -1.59 -14.23
CA LEU A 50 3.40 -2.93 -14.76
C LEU A 50 2.59 -3.13 -16.03
N VAL A 51 3.06 -4.04 -16.88
CA VAL A 51 2.34 -4.51 -18.06
C VAL A 51 2.47 -6.02 -18.08
N TRP A 52 1.38 -6.72 -18.42
CA TRP A 52 1.46 -8.14 -18.71
C TRP A 52 1.24 -8.38 -20.20
N LEU A 53 1.99 -9.32 -20.76
CA LEU A 53 1.88 -9.75 -22.15
C LEU A 53 1.54 -11.24 -22.19
N PRO A 54 0.71 -11.69 -23.13
CA PRO A 54 0.53 -13.11 -23.40
C PRO A 54 1.89 -13.76 -23.66
N TRP A 55 2.04 -15.01 -23.23
CA TRP A 55 3.31 -15.74 -23.26
C TRP A 55 4.10 -15.59 -24.57
N GLU A 56 3.45 -15.81 -25.72
CA GLU A 56 4.07 -15.73 -27.04
C GLU A 56 4.59 -14.33 -27.37
N ALA A 57 3.84 -13.29 -27.00
CA ALA A 57 4.22 -11.90 -27.20
C ALA A 57 5.33 -11.45 -26.24
N GLY A 58 5.28 -11.93 -24.99
CA GLY A 58 6.29 -11.63 -23.98
C GLY A 58 7.65 -12.25 -24.31
N LEU A 59 7.68 -13.46 -24.88
CA LEU A 59 8.93 -14.09 -25.32
C LEU A 59 9.67 -13.28 -26.40
N GLN A 60 8.96 -12.53 -27.24
CA GLN A 60 9.59 -11.64 -28.23
C GLN A 60 10.28 -10.43 -27.60
N GLN A 61 9.95 -10.09 -26.35
CA GLN A 61 10.54 -8.96 -25.62
C GLN A 61 11.83 -9.34 -24.87
N VAL A 62 12.18 -10.63 -24.81
CA VAL A 62 13.28 -11.11 -23.98
C VAL A 62 14.20 -12.05 -24.76
N ASP A 63 15.51 -11.78 -24.69
CA ASP A 63 16.52 -12.63 -25.31
C ASP A 63 16.93 -13.76 -24.34
N VAL A 64 15.97 -14.63 -24.01
CA VAL A 64 16.18 -15.79 -23.13
C VAL A 64 15.66 -17.07 -23.77
N THR A 65 16.50 -18.10 -23.77
CA THR A 65 16.10 -19.46 -24.13
C THR A 65 15.43 -20.10 -22.92
N LEU A 66 14.12 -19.93 -22.79
CA LEU A 66 13.31 -20.60 -21.76
C LEU A 66 12.65 -21.86 -22.32
N GLY A 67 12.39 -22.81 -21.43
CA GLY A 67 11.69 -24.07 -21.71
C GLY A 67 10.46 -23.86 -22.59
N GLY A 68 10.36 -24.65 -23.65
CA GLY A 68 9.31 -24.53 -24.66
C GLY A 68 8.00 -25.18 -24.23
N MET A 69 7.02 -25.20 -25.14
CA MET A 69 5.74 -25.92 -24.94
C MET A 69 5.91 -27.39 -24.52
N THR A 70 7.07 -27.99 -24.79
CA THR A 70 7.44 -29.37 -24.43
C THR A 70 7.63 -29.61 -22.94
N ASP A 71 7.81 -28.58 -22.12
CA ASP A 71 7.91 -28.72 -20.65
C ASP A 71 6.53 -28.65 -19.96
N ARG A 72 5.44 -28.63 -20.73
CA ARG A 72 4.06 -28.49 -20.23
C ARG A 72 3.41 -29.86 -20.01
N ASP A 73 2.94 -30.12 -18.79
CA ASP A 73 2.01 -31.22 -18.52
C ASP A 73 0.54 -30.76 -18.72
N ALA A 74 -0.40 -31.71 -18.66
CA ALA A 74 -1.82 -31.46 -18.96
C ALA A 74 -2.52 -30.48 -18.00
N ASP A 75 -1.92 -30.19 -16.84
CA ASP A 75 -2.50 -29.32 -15.81
C ASP A 75 -2.10 -27.84 -15.97
N HIS A 76 -1.07 -27.54 -16.77
CA HIS A 76 -0.55 -26.17 -17.01
C HIS A 76 -0.97 -25.58 -18.37
N GLY A 77 -2.19 -25.91 -18.84
CA GLY A 77 -2.74 -25.49 -20.14
C GLY A 77 -3.52 -24.17 -20.15
N GLY A 78 -3.57 -23.43 -19.04
CA GLY A 78 -4.32 -22.17 -18.91
C GLY A 78 -3.67 -20.97 -19.63
N GLU A 79 -4.39 -19.85 -19.68
CA GLU A 79 -3.80 -18.58 -20.16
C GLU A 79 -2.59 -18.20 -19.28
N ARG A 80 -1.45 -17.89 -19.92
CA ARG A 80 -0.21 -17.46 -19.25
C ARG A 80 0.22 -16.09 -19.72
N GLY A 81 0.70 -15.28 -18.80
CA GLY A 81 1.24 -13.96 -19.06
C GLY A 81 2.65 -13.80 -18.50
N ILE A 82 3.48 -13.01 -19.18
CA ILE A 82 4.77 -12.56 -18.66
C ILE A 82 4.62 -11.12 -18.18
N LEU A 83 5.10 -10.85 -16.97
CA LEU A 83 5.06 -9.53 -16.35
C LEU A 83 6.31 -8.71 -16.70
N PHE A 84 6.08 -7.45 -17.07
CA PHE A 84 7.09 -6.47 -17.42
C PHE A 84 6.91 -5.16 -16.66
N ALA A 85 8.01 -4.42 -16.54
CA ALA A 85 8.02 -3.03 -16.11
C ALA A 85 8.34 -2.14 -17.32
N PRO A 86 7.77 -0.93 -17.44
CA PRO A 86 8.24 0.05 -18.39
C PRO A 86 9.65 0.54 -18.00
N ALA A 87 10.52 0.72 -18.99
CA ALA A 87 11.86 1.22 -18.77
C ALA A 87 11.84 2.68 -18.25
N LYS A 88 12.80 3.02 -17.40
CA LYS A 88 12.88 4.36 -16.79
C LYS A 88 13.00 5.50 -17.80
N ASP A 89 13.60 5.24 -18.95
CA ASP A 89 13.88 6.21 -20.02
C ASP A 89 12.83 6.19 -21.15
N SER A 90 11.97 5.17 -21.22
CA SER A 90 10.88 5.11 -22.18
C SER A 90 9.75 4.22 -21.68
N SER A 91 8.55 4.80 -21.63
CA SER A 91 7.35 4.08 -21.22
C SER A 91 6.90 2.99 -22.22
N GLU A 92 7.36 3.06 -23.47
CA GLU A 92 7.04 2.08 -24.53
C GLU A 92 7.98 0.89 -24.52
N ARG A 93 9.19 1.06 -23.99
CA ARG A 93 10.17 -0.03 -23.89
C ARG A 93 9.90 -0.83 -22.62
N LEU A 94 9.72 -2.13 -22.76
CA LEU A 94 9.46 -3.05 -21.66
C LEU A 94 10.74 -3.73 -21.21
N GLU A 95 10.90 -3.92 -19.91
CA GLU A 95 12.02 -4.61 -19.28
C GLU A 95 11.52 -5.58 -18.21
N THR A 96 12.36 -6.55 -17.84
CA THR A 96 12.06 -7.39 -16.68
C THR A 96 11.87 -6.51 -15.43
N PRO A 97 10.89 -6.76 -14.55
CA PRO A 97 10.62 -5.98 -13.33
C PRO A 97 11.74 -5.95 -12.28
N ARG A 98 12.95 -6.43 -12.60
CA ARG A 98 14.14 -6.42 -11.74
C ARG A 98 14.55 -5.01 -11.30
N CYS A 99 14.17 -3.98 -12.05
CA CYS A 99 14.38 -2.59 -11.66
C CYS A 99 13.69 -2.21 -10.34
N TYR A 100 12.68 -2.96 -9.90
CA TYR A 100 11.96 -2.75 -8.65
C TYR A 100 12.55 -3.50 -7.44
N VAL A 101 13.51 -4.41 -7.63
CA VAL A 101 14.08 -5.21 -6.52
C VAL A 101 14.64 -4.33 -5.38
N PRO A 102 15.44 -3.27 -5.63
CA PRO A 102 15.92 -2.42 -4.55
C PRO A 102 14.78 -1.68 -3.82
N MET A 103 13.68 -1.39 -4.51
CA MET A 103 12.51 -0.76 -3.90
C MET A 103 11.77 -1.75 -3.02
N ILE A 104 11.55 -2.98 -3.50
CA ILE A 104 10.91 -4.07 -2.74
C ILE A 104 11.71 -4.41 -1.48
N GLU A 105 13.03 -4.53 -1.61
CA GLU A 105 13.89 -4.87 -0.47
C GLU A 105 13.96 -3.75 0.58
N ALA A 106 13.81 -2.49 0.16
CA ALA A 106 13.77 -1.35 1.07
C ALA A 106 12.39 -1.15 1.71
N ASP A 107 11.32 -1.35 0.94
CA ASP A 107 9.92 -1.23 1.35
C ASP A 107 9.06 -2.23 0.53
N PRO A 108 8.60 -3.34 1.13
CA PRO A 108 7.93 -4.39 0.37
C PRO A 108 6.66 -3.86 -0.31
N ILE A 109 6.49 -4.20 -1.59
CA ILE A 109 5.30 -3.81 -2.36
C ILE A 109 4.13 -4.68 -1.90
N PHE A 110 3.26 -4.12 -1.07
CA PHE A 110 2.00 -4.76 -0.72
C PHE A 110 0.87 -4.16 -1.55
N TYR A 111 0.39 -4.88 -2.56
CA TYR A 111 -1.00 -4.70 -2.94
C TYR A 111 -1.87 -5.22 -1.80
N VAL A 112 -2.61 -4.30 -1.19
CA VAL A 112 -3.58 -4.59 -0.14
C VAL A 112 -4.92 -4.80 -0.83
N SER A 113 -5.50 -6.00 -0.68
CA SER A 113 -6.81 -6.28 -1.25
C SER A 113 -7.88 -5.33 -0.72
N SER A 114 -8.97 -5.18 -1.45
CA SER A 114 -10.20 -4.51 -1.03
C SER A 114 -10.66 -5.00 0.35
N ALA A 115 -10.71 -6.32 0.55
CA ALA A 115 -11.10 -6.93 1.82
C ALA A 115 -10.13 -6.59 2.96
N GLU A 116 -8.82 -6.62 2.72
CA GLU A 116 -7.83 -6.25 3.74
C GLU A 116 -7.87 -4.75 4.02
N THR A 117 -8.06 -3.94 2.99
CA THR A 117 -8.30 -2.50 3.12
C THR A 117 -9.52 -2.24 4.00
N GLU A 118 -10.65 -2.90 3.75
CA GLU A 118 -11.85 -2.79 4.58
C GLU A 118 -11.62 -3.24 6.03
N ARG A 119 -10.84 -4.32 6.24
CA ARG A 119 -10.44 -4.78 7.58
C ARG A 119 -9.67 -3.70 8.32
N MET A 120 -8.65 -3.12 7.68
CA MET A 120 -7.82 -2.06 8.24
C MET A 120 -8.66 -0.80 8.55
N GLN A 121 -9.52 -0.38 7.62
CA GLN A 121 -10.42 0.77 7.82
C GLN A 121 -11.35 0.55 9.01
N ARG A 122 -11.92 -0.65 9.14
CA ARG A 122 -12.81 -1.02 10.25
C ARG A 122 -12.08 -0.97 11.57
N LEU A 123 -10.88 -1.54 11.63
CA LEU A 123 -10.06 -1.54 12.85
C LEU A 123 -9.65 -0.11 13.25
N ALA A 124 -9.23 0.71 12.28
CA ALA A 124 -8.88 2.10 12.51
C ALA A 124 -10.05 2.90 13.12
N ARG A 125 -11.29 2.65 12.63
CA ARG A 125 -12.51 3.27 13.17
C ARG A 125 -12.87 2.74 14.55
N GLU A 126 -12.80 1.43 14.77
CA GLU A 126 -13.06 0.82 16.07
C GLU A 126 -12.12 1.38 17.15
N ARG A 127 -10.86 1.61 16.80
CA ARG A 127 -9.81 2.10 17.69
C ARG A 127 -9.65 3.63 17.71
N LEU A 128 -10.46 4.36 16.96
CA LEU A 128 -10.45 5.83 16.94
C LEU A 128 -10.60 6.47 18.34
N PRO A 129 -11.43 5.95 19.27
CA PRO A 129 -11.52 6.52 20.62
C PRO A 129 -10.18 6.54 21.37
N SER A 130 -9.37 5.48 21.23
CA SER A 130 -8.02 5.41 21.81
C SER A 130 -7.10 6.49 21.22
N PHE A 131 -7.13 6.65 19.90
CA PHE A 131 -6.38 7.70 19.21
C PHE A 131 -6.77 9.10 19.71
N LEU A 132 -8.07 9.41 19.78
CA LEU A 132 -8.56 10.71 20.23
C LEU A 132 -8.20 11.01 21.69
N ALA A 133 -8.26 10.00 22.57
CA ALA A 133 -7.88 10.13 23.97
C ALA A 133 -6.38 10.43 24.12
N LEU A 134 -5.52 9.75 23.35
CA LEU A 134 -4.08 9.97 23.35
C LEU A 134 -3.74 11.34 22.74
N GLN A 135 -4.35 11.71 21.63
CA GLN A 135 -4.17 13.02 20.99
C GLN A 135 -4.55 14.14 21.96
N SER A 136 -5.73 14.07 22.59
CA SER A 136 -6.16 15.08 23.57
C SER A 136 -5.21 15.20 24.75
N ARG A 137 -4.62 14.07 25.18
CA ARG A 137 -3.70 14.02 26.32
C ARG A 137 -2.30 14.52 26.00
N TYR A 138 -1.81 14.29 24.79
CA TYR A 138 -0.40 14.49 24.42
C TYR A 138 -0.18 15.49 23.28
N ALA A 139 -1.21 16.12 22.71
CA ALA A 139 -1.07 17.06 21.58
C ALA A 139 -0.07 18.21 21.81
N LYS A 140 0.15 18.62 23.06
CA LYS A 140 1.13 19.69 23.40
C LYS A 140 2.54 19.16 23.66
N ASN A 141 2.74 17.84 23.62
CA ASN A 141 4.03 17.22 23.88
C ASN A 141 4.79 17.01 22.57
N ARG A 142 5.88 17.75 22.38
CA ARG A 142 6.74 17.70 21.19
C ARG A 142 7.43 16.36 20.92
N LYS A 143 7.31 15.38 21.82
CA LYS A 143 7.82 14.02 21.61
C LYS A 143 6.75 13.07 21.06
N TRP A 144 5.57 13.60 20.75
CA TRP A 144 4.42 12.85 20.27
C TRP A 144 3.93 13.47 18.99
N ASP A 145 3.85 12.66 17.95
CA ASP A 145 3.30 13.07 16.65
C ASP A 145 2.14 12.16 16.31
N PHE A 146 1.08 12.76 15.76
CA PHE A 146 -0.18 12.08 15.49
C PHE A 146 -0.49 12.21 14.01
N HIS A 147 -0.71 11.08 13.35
CA HIS A 147 -0.98 11.06 11.92
C HIS A 147 -2.26 10.29 11.61
N VAL A 148 -3.05 10.77 10.66
CA VAL A 148 -4.21 10.05 10.12
C VAL A 148 -4.04 9.82 8.63
N LYS A 149 -4.55 8.69 8.15
CA LYS A 149 -4.59 8.34 6.73
C LYS A 149 -6.03 8.44 6.25
N LEU A 150 -6.28 9.32 5.29
CA LEU A 150 -7.62 9.57 4.73
C LEU A 150 -7.67 9.11 3.27
N GLY A 151 -8.72 8.36 2.92
CA GLY A 151 -9.00 8.02 1.52
C GLY A 151 -9.79 9.14 0.85
N LEU A 152 -9.16 9.90 -0.04
CA LEU A 152 -9.76 11.02 -0.74
C LEU A 152 -10.10 10.64 -2.18
N ALA A 153 -11.28 11.05 -2.66
CA ALA A 153 -11.67 10.83 -4.05
C ALA A 153 -10.71 11.54 -5.02
N THR A 154 -10.38 10.89 -6.13
CA THR A 154 -9.50 11.42 -7.18
C THR A 154 -10.25 12.35 -8.14
N ASP A 155 -9.55 13.30 -8.77
CA ASP A 155 -10.17 14.29 -9.69
C ASP A 155 -10.58 13.69 -11.05
N GLY A 156 -10.13 12.47 -11.38
CA GLY A 156 -10.56 11.71 -12.54
C GLY A 156 -11.43 10.51 -12.15
N ASP A 157 -12.34 10.11 -13.05
CA ASP A 157 -12.84 8.73 -13.08
C ASP A 157 -11.59 7.86 -13.17
N GLY A 158 -11.33 7.05 -12.12
CA GLY A 158 -10.02 6.42 -11.90
C GLY A 158 -9.41 5.90 -13.20
N ASP A 159 -8.15 6.25 -13.48
CA ASP A 159 -7.46 5.74 -14.67
C ASP A 159 -7.74 4.24 -14.78
N ASP A 160 -8.11 3.81 -15.98
CA ASP A 160 -8.82 2.59 -16.38
C ASP A 160 -8.24 1.26 -15.83
N HIS A 161 -7.16 1.31 -15.04
CA HIS A 161 -6.37 0.17 -14.56
C HIS A 161 -5.89 0.30 -13.10
N THR A 162 -6.54 1.12 -12.28
CA THR A 162 -6.37 1.14 -10.82
C THR A 162 -7.68 0.84 -10.11
N CYS A 163 -7.74 -0.27 -9.39
CA CYS A 163 -8.85 -0.55 -8.50
C CYS A 163 -8.66 0.16 -7.16
N GLY A 164 -9.63 1.01 -6.82
CA GLY A 164 -9.56 1.89 -5.66
C GLY A 164 -9.60 3.35 -6.10
N GLY A 165 -10.82 3.89 -6.21
CA GLY A 165 -11.06 5.29 -6.63
C GLY A 165 -10.72 6.34 -5.57
N ALA A 166 -9.94 5.98 -4.54
CA ALA A 166 -9.52 6.89 -3.50
C ALA A 166 -8.01 6.86 -3.32
N GLU A 167 -7.38 8.02 -3.32
CA GLU A 167 -5.98 8.18 -2.98
C GLU A 167 -5.86 8.29 -1.45
N HIS A 168 -5.06 7.42 -0.83
CA HIS A 168 -4.92 7.38 0.62
C HIS A 168 -3.72 8.19 1.10
N LEU A 169 -3.98 9.34 1.71
CA LEU A 169 -2.97 10.33 2.06
C LEU A 169 -2.80 10.50 3.56
N TRP A 170 -1.56 10.73 4.01
CA TRP A 170 -1.21 10.96 5.41
C TRP A 170 -1.26 12.45 5.78
N PHE A 171 -1.83 12.73 6.95
CA PHE A 171 -1.97 14.07 7.51
C PHE A 171 -1.38 14.10 8.92
N ASP A 172 -0.58 15.13 9.21
CA ASP A 172 -0.16 15.50 10.56
C ASP A 172 -1.31 16.19 11.30
N VAL A 173 -1.61 15.78 12.52
CA VAL A 173 -2.82 16.14 13.25
C VAL A 173 -2.55 17.24 14.28
N HIS A 174 -3.17 18.39 14.06
CA HIS A 174 -3.13 19.52 14.99
C HIS A 174 -4.27 19.47 16.01
N GLY A 175 -5.40 18.87 15.63
CA GLY A 175 -6.57 18.71 16.49
C GLY A 175 -7.56 17.71 15.88
N ALA A 176 -8.23 16.92 16.72
CA ALA A 176 -9.21 15.95 16.25
C ALA A 176 -10.43 15.88 17.16
N THR A 177 -11.58 15.61 16.55
CA THR A 177 -12.85 15.30 17.22
C THR A 177 -13.33 13.92 16.78
N ALA A 178 -14.49 13.46 17.25
CA ALA A 178 -15.08 12.22 16.75
C ALA A 178 -15.50 12.27 15.26
N LYS A 179 -15.62 13.47 14.68
CA LYS A 179 -16.16 13.66 13.30
C LYS A 179 -15.15 14.24 12.33
N SER A 180 -14.20 15.03 12.81
CA SER A 180 -13.30 15.78 11.95
C SER A 180 -11.89 15.88 12.54
N VAL A 181 -10.94 16.17 11.67
CA VAL A 181 -9.52 16.36 11.99
C VAL A 181 -9.02 17.64 11.32
N ASP A 182 -8.36 18.51 12.08
CA ASP A 182 -7.53 19.61 11.56
C ASP A 182 -6.13 19.04 11.36
N GLY A 183 -5.70 18.98 10.10
CA GLY A 183 -4.43 18.37 9.75
C GLY A 183 -3.73 19.01 8.56
N THR A 184 -2.43 18.78 8.51
CA THR A 184 -1.55 19.20 7.41
C THR A 184 -1.13 17.99 6.58
N LEU A 185 -1.40 18.06 5.28
CA LEU A 185 -1.06 17.00 4.33
C LEU A 185 0.46 16.79 4.25
N LEU A 186 0.91 15.56 4.47
CA LEU A 186 2.34 15.21 4.52
C LEU A 186 2.93 14.83 3.16
N ASN A 187 2.12 14.22 2.30
CA ASN A 187 2.56 13.68 1.01
C ASN A 187 1.94 14.49 -0.12
N GLN A 188 2.67 14.63 -1.24
CA GLN A 188 2.12 15.25 -2.44
C GLN A 188 1.11 14.30 -3.10
N PRO A 189 -0.16 14.73 -3.32
CA PRO A 189 -1.12 13.93 -4.05
C PRO A 189 -0.72 13.75 -5.51
N PHE A 190 -1.00 12.57 -6.06
CA PHE A 190 -0.77 12.24 -7.46
C PHE A 190 -1.99 12.55 -8.33
N ARG A 191 -3.20 12.35 -7.80
CA ARG A 191 -4.46 12.38 -8.58
C ARG A 191 -5.47 13.42 -8.11
N ILE A 192 -5.07 14.28 -7.17
CA ILE A 192 -5.91 15.37 -6.63
C ILE A 192 -5.19 16.70 -6.86
N ALA A 193 -5.45 17.33 -8.00
CA ALA A 193 -4.85 18.60 -8.43
C ALA A 193 -5.18 19.75 -7.47
N SER A 194 -6.32 19.68 -6.78
CA SER A 194 -6.75 20.68 -5.80
C SER A 194 -5.94 20.65 -4.49
N LEU A 195 -5.18 19.59 -4.22
CA LEU A 195 -4.41 19.41 -3.00
C LEU A 195 -2.90 19.39 -3.26
N ARG A 196 -2.13 19.92 -2.31
CA ARG A 196 -0.66 19.96 -2.36
C ARG A 196 -0.09 19.63 -1.00
N GLN A 197 1.11 19.05 -1.00
CA GLN A 197 1.87 18.83 0.23
C GLN A 197 1.95 20.12 1.06
N GLY A 198 1.77 20.01 2.37
CA GLY A 198 1.74 21.13 3.31
C GLY A 198 0.39 21.86 3.39
N HIS A 199 -0.61 21.50 2.59
CA HIS A 199 -1.94 22.07 2.72
C HIS A 199 -2.56 21.68 4.07
N ARG A 200 -2.97 22.69 4.85
CA ARG A 200 -3.68 22.51 6.12
C ARG A 200 -5.17 22.77 5.96
N GLY A 201 -5.99 21.91 6.52
CA GLY A 201 -7.44 22.07 6.50
C GLY A 201 -8.14 21.15 7.48
N THR A 202 -9.46 21.25 7.51
CA THR A 202 -10.33 20.36 8.30
C THR A 202 -10.92 19.30 7.39
N PHE A 203 -10.71 18.03 7.74
CA PHE A 203 -11.15 16.87 6.97
C PHE A 203 -12.11 15.99 7.78
N ASP A 204 -12.96 15.25 7.07
CA ASP A 204 -13.96 14.37 7.66
C ASP A 204 -13.36 13.00 8.03
N LEU A 205 -13.52 12.58 9.28
CA LEU A 205 -13.05 11.27 9.75
C LEU A 205 -13.89 10.09 9.24
N ARG A 206 -14.99 10.33 8.54
CA ARG A 206 -15.65 9.30 7.72
C ARG A 206 -14.75 8.79 6.59
N LEU A 207 -13.72 9.55 6.22
CA LEU A 207 -12.70 9.15 5.25
C LEU A 207 -11.51 8.45 5.91
N LEU A 208 -11.57 8.18 7.22
CA LEU A 208 -10.48 7.52 7.95
C LEU A 208 -10.28 6.10 7.44
N THR A 209 -9.02 5.82 7.10
CA THR A 209 -8.60 4.52 6.60
C THR A 209 -7.51 3.87 7.44
N ASP A 210 -6.67 4.68 8.07
CA ASP A 210 -5.74 4.24 9.12
C ASP A 210 -5.25 5.44 9.94
N TRP A 211 -4.46 5.22 10.99
CA TRP A 211 -3.77 6.26 11.74
C TRP A 211 -2.52 5.71 12.43
N SER A 212 -1.60 6.60 12.80
CA SER A 212 -0.39 6.25 13.55
C SER A 212 -0.02 7.29 14.59
N ILE A 213 0.67 6.85 15.63
CA ILE A 213 1.14 7.66 16.74
C ILE A 213 2.63 7.39 16.91
N GLU A 214 3.44 8.41 16.71
CA GLU A 214 4.84 8.38 17.12
C GLU A 214 4.91 8.82 18.58
N SER A 215 5.62 8.05 19.39
CA SER A 215 5.80 8.33 20.81
C SER A 215 7.24 8.03 21.23
N PRO A 216 7.66 8.43 22.45
CA PRO A 216 8.98 8.05 22.97
C PRO A 216 9.20 6.53 23.07
N ARG A 217 8.14 5.72 23.00
CA ARG A 217 8.20 4.25 23.07
C ARG A 217 8.24 3.60 21.68
N GLY A 218 8.18 4.39 20.61
CA GLY A 218 8.13 3.96 19.22
C GLY A 218 6.82 4.33 18.52
N ARG A 219 6.67 3.78 17.31
CA ARG A 219 5.50 3.95 16.44
C ARG A 219 4.41 2.96 16.79
N TYR A 220 3.18 3.45 16.87
CA TYR A 220 1.98 2.64 17.10
C TYR A 220 0.91 2.93 16.05
N THR A 221 0.14 1.91 15.68
CA THR A 221 -0.95 1.99 14.70
C THR A 221 -2.26 1.54 15.34
N SER A 222 -3.33 1.52 14.55
CA SER A 222 -4.62 0.94 14.94
C SER A 222 -4.51 -0.51 15.44
N GLU A 223 -3.52 -1.28 14.99
CA GLU A 223 -3.26 -2.66 15.44
C GLU A 223 -2.54 -2.75 16.80
N SER A 224 -1.62 -1.82 17.08
CA SER A 224 -0.72 -1.92 18.24
C SER A 224 -1.03 -0.94 19.38
N VAL A 225 -1.99 -0.03 19.22
CA VAL A 225 -2.33 1.00 20.22
C VAL A 225 -2.63 0.47 21.62
N LEU A 226 -3.26 -0.70 21.72
CA LEU A 226 -3.59 -1.28 23.03
C LEU A 226 -2.32 -1.62 23.84
N GLN A 227 -1.20 -1.93 23.15
CA GLN A 227 0.08 -2.16 23.80
C GLN A 227 0.63 -0.85 24.40
N LEU A 228 0.49 0.27 23.68
CA LEU A 228 0.85 1.58 24.18
C LEU A 228 0.03 1.97 25.41
N GLU A 229 -1.29 1.83 25.35
CA GLU A 229 -2.18 2.16 26.48
C GLU A 229 -1.86 1.35 27.74
N ARG A 230 -1.59 0.05 27.58
CA ARG A 230 -1.13 -0.82 28.68
C ARG A 230 0.21 -0.33 29.25
N GLY A 231 1.17 0.00 28.39
CA GLY A 231 2.47 0.54 28.80
C GLY A 231 2.32 1.83 29.62
N LEU A 232 1.52 2.78 29.14
CA LEU A 232 1.27 4.05 29.84
C LEU A 232 0.53 3.89 31.17
N THR A 233 -0.31 2.86 31.29
CA THR A 233 -1.04 2.54 32.52
C THR A 233 -0.08 1.96 33.57
N ASN A 234 0.82 1.06 33.17
CA ASN A 234 1.82 0.48 34.06
C ASN A 234 2.78 1.54 34.61
N ASP A 235 3.22 2.49 33.77
CA ASP A 235 4.08 3.61 34.20
C ASP A 235 3.40 4.48 35.27
N ARG A 236 2.07 4.66 35.18
CA ARG A 236 1.28 5.40 36.19
C ARG A 236 1.15 4.67 37.52
N VAL A 237 1.03 3.34 37.49
CA VAL A 237 0.95 2.52 38.71
C VAL A 237 2.29 2.52 39.44
N ALA A 238 3.40 2.43 38.70
CA ALA A 238 4.75 2.50 39.27
C ALA A 238 5.11 3.88 39.87
N ALA A 239 4.50 4.96 39.36
CA ALA A 239 4.77 6.33 39.82
C ALA A 239 3.93 6.78 41.04
N ARG A 240 3.03 5.95 41.58
CA ARG A 240 2.33 6.26 42.84
C ARG A 240 3.28 5.99 44.02
N PRO A 241 3.62 6.98 44.86
CA PRO A 241 4.36 6.72 46.08
C PRO A 241 3.50 5.85 47.00
N LEU A 242 4.09 4.81 47.57
CA LEU A 242 3.50 4.06 48.67
C LEU A 242 3.28 5.05 49.82
N LEU A 243 2.04 5.49 50.01
CA LEU A 243 1.62 6.20 51.21
C LEU A 243 1.69 5.17 52.35
N HIS A 244 2.76 5.26 53.15
CA HIS A 244 2.87 4.66 54.47
C HIS A 244 2.28 5.61 55.51
#